data_AF-A0A1V5SAD3-F1
#
_entry.id   AF-A0A1V5SAD3-F1
#
_cell.length_a   1.000
_cell.length_b   1.000
_cell.length_c   1.000
_cell.angle_alpha   90.00
_cell.angle_beta   90.00
_cell.angle_gamma   90.00
#
_symmetry.space_group_name_H-M   'P 1'
#
loop_
_entity.id
_entity.type
_entity.pdbx_description
1 polymer ?
#
loop_
_entity_poly.entity_id
_entity_poly.type
_entity_poly.pdbx_seq_one_letter_code
_entity_poly.pdbx_strand_id
1 'polypeptide(L)'
;MSETQPDNPQGVIEQIETSSLANSNRKAPRSPWRVLPNLVKTGSGFLRRRDLHKIRKHLQAEENLFQSKIPLDPSTSKSDFNVEAESQPLRKEVSDFHERKPKRKSVWRRVWPLIPWLVAGVSLYLLGQGANRETALTSDAGLGDEGQAAWESILLDQEKTIRRLKKQLMNLKGNLQENREDAGGSRLDPKEYRDEVFQLALRYQNEIDALQQTLVEHETAVRNLQAQLTTTQRDAEQYKELAALVVPPPDPKAPEAISGKVITVNSRYAFIVVDVGSRHGVCTGQGVQFFKNGKVITRGKVEQVYPGVAGVSLFDALGFSEIIEGDHVIVERG
;
A
#
# COMPACT_ATOMS: atom_id res chain seq x y z
N MET A 1 -40.31 63.30 -51.44
CA MET A 1 -41.09 62.07 -51.66
C MET A 1 -40.12 61.05 -52.23
N SER A 2 -39.67 60.13 -51.39
CA SER A 2 -38.77 59.05 -51.79
C SER A 2 -39.13 57.85 -50.91
N GLU A 3 -39.82 56.92 -51.53
CA GLU A 3 -40.43 55.72 -50.98
C GLU A 3 -39.37 54.61 -51.04
N THR A 4 -38.89 54.14 -49.89
CA THR A 4 -37.92 53.05 -49.80
C THR A 4 -38.64 51.75 -49.47
N GLN A 5 -38.68 50.89 -50.47
CA GLN A 5 -39.20 49.53 -50.49
C GLN A 5 -38.26 48.57 -49.73
N PRO A 6 -38.77 47.54 -49.02
CA PRO A 6 -37.94 46.60 -48.26
C PRO A 6 -37.49 45.42 -49.13
N ASP A 7 -36.18 45.14 -49.11
CA ASP A 7 -35.60 43.91 -49.67
C ASP A 7 -35.62 42.78 -48.64
N ASN A 8 -36.30 41.73 -49.05
CA ASN A 8 -36.36 40.40 -48.46
C ASN A 8 -35.24 39.54 -49.08
N PRO A 9 -34.46 38.79 -48.29
CA PRO A 9 -33.96 37.53 -48.80
C PRO A 9 -34.39 36.35 -47.94
N GLN A 10 -35.35 35.60 -48.49
CA GLN A 10 -35.53 34.19 -48.24
C GLN A 10 -34.29 33.39 -48.70
N GLY A 11 -33.94 32.37 -47.92
CA GLY A 11 -33.56 31.08 -48.48
C GLY A 11 -32.08 30.74 -48.50
N VAL A 12 -31.58 30.12 -47.43
CA VAL A 12 -30.58 29.04 -47.55
C VAL A 12 -30.99 27.94 -46.57
N ILE A 13 -31.77 26.98 -47.09
CA ILE A 13 -31.99 25.68 -46.46
C ILE A 13 -30.76 24.85 -46.83
N GLU A 14 -29.83 24.69 -45.89
CA GLU A 14 -28.68 23.82 -46.08
C GLU A 14 -29.10 22.36 -45.96
N GLN A 15 -28.60 21.60 -46.92
CA GLN A 15 -29.01 20.26 -47.27
C GLN A 15 -28.51 19.25 -46.23
N ILE A 16 -29.43 18.37 -45.83
CA ILE A 16 -29.11 17.13 -45.12
C ILE A 16 -28.44 16.20 -46.13
N GLU A 17 -27.12 16.18 -46.17
CA GLU A 17 -26.36 15.12 -46.83
C GLU A 17 -26.33 13.87 -45.94
N THR A 18 -27.28 12.98 -46.22
CA THR A 18 -27.14 11.55 -45.93
C THR A 18 -26.08 10.96 -46.85
N SER A 19 -24.87 10.73 -46.33
CA SER A 19 -23.81 10.06 -47.06
C SER A 19 -23.12 9.01 -46.20
N SER A 20 -23.11 7.78 -46.74
CA SER A 20 -22.04 6.78 -46.57
C SER A 20 -22.09 5.86 -45.34
N LEU A 21 -22.94 4.83 -45.47
CA LEU A 21 -22.53 3.46 -45.15
C LEU A 21 -21.24 3.12 -45.92
N ALA A 22 -20.12 2.92 -45.22
CA ALA A 22 -19.00 2.16 -45.73
C ALA A 22 -18.17 1.55 -44.59
N ASN A 23 -18.41 0.27 -44.35
CA ASN A 23 -17.37 -0.75 -44.33
C ASN A 23 -16.17 -0.53 -43.36
N SER A 24 -16.30 -1.06 -42.14
CA SER A 24 -15.16 -1.39 -41.29
C SER A 24 -15.47 -2.65 -40.49
N ASN A 25 -15.29 -3.77 -41.17
CA ASN A 25 -15.21 -5.12 -40.65
C ASN A 25 -13.96 -5.24 -39.73
N ARG A 26 -14.02 -4.71 -38.50
CA ARG A 26 -12.96 -4.88 -37.49
C ARG A 26 -13.33 -6.03 -36.57
N LYS A 27 -12.69 -7.17 -36.87
CA LYS A 27 -12.51 -8.33 -35.98
C LYS A 27 -12.26 -7.87 -34.54
N ALA A 28 -13.11 -8.31 -33.64
CA ALA A 28 -12.84 -8.30 -32.20
C ALA A 28 -11.52 -9.03 -31.91
N PRO A 29 -10.64 -8.52 -31.02
CA PRO A 29 -9.50 -9.29 -30.54
C PRO A 29 -10.04 -10.49 -29.75
N ARG A 30 -9.88 -11.67 -30.34
CA ARG A 30 -10.07 -12.96 -29.66
C ARG A 30 -9.10 -13.01 -28.47
N SER A 31 -9.68 -13.21 -27.29
CA SER A 31 -8.99 -13.57 -26.05
C SER A 31 -8.01 -14.74 -26.26
N PRO A 32 -6.75 -14.65 -25.80
CA PRO A 32 -5.82 -15.76 -25.83
C PRO A 32 -5.97 -16.56 -24.54
N TRP A 33 -7.12 -17.23 -24.37
CA TRP A 33 -7.30 -18.19 -23.28
C TRP A 33 -7.82 -19.49 -23.85
N ARG A 34 -6.91 -20.35 -24.33
CA ARG A 34 -6.91 -21.81 -24.08
C ARG A 34 -5.82 -22.59 -24.86
N VAL A 35 -5.19 -23.48 -24.09
CA VAL A 35 -4.49 -24.74 -24.44
C VAL A 35 -3.03 -24.67 -24.89
N LEU A 36 -2.13 -24.89 -23.92
CA LEU A 36 -1.05 -25.87 -24.10
C LEU A 36 -1.25 -27.01 -23.08
N PRO A 37 -1.20 -28.28 -23.50
CA PRO A 37 -1.14 -29.43 -22.61
C PRO A 37 0.32 -29.81 -22.32
N ASN A 38 0.52 -30.45 -21.16
CA ASN A 38 1.62 -31.33 -20.81
C ASN A 38 3.06 -30.78 -20.89
N LEU A 39 3.57 -30.33 -19.75
CA LEU A 39 4.99 -30.53 -19.42
C LEU A 39 5.14 -30.97 -17.95
N VAL A 40 5.30 -32.28 -17.80
CA VAL A 40 6.28 -32.98 -16.96
C VAL A 40 6.54 -32.43 -15.53
N LYS A 41 6.03 -33.21 -14.58
CA LYS A 41 6.57 -33.51 -13.23
C LYS A 41 8.05 -33.17 -13.04
N THR A 42 8.36 -32.25 -12.12
CA THR A 42 9.50 -32.38 -11.19
C THR A 42 9.30 -31.45 -9.98
N GLY A 43 9.35 -32.01 -8.76
CA GLY A 43 9.91 -31.34 -7.58
C GLY A 43 9.00 -30.42 -6.75
N SER A 44 7.93 -30.95 -6.15
CA SER A 44 7.20 -30.26 -5.09
C SER A 44 8.06 -30.14 -3.81
N GLY A 45 8.72 -28.99 -3.63
CA GLY A 45 9.26 -28.55 -2.35
C GLY A 45 8.13 -28.15 -1.41
N PHE A 46 7.66 -29.12 -0.60
CA PHE A 46 6.60 -28.96 0.38
C PHE A 46 7.11 -28.10 1.56
N LEU A 47 7.06 -26.77 1.42
CA LEU A 47 7.23 -25.86 2.56
C LEU A 47 6.11 -26.13 3.56
N ARG A 48 6.48 -26.77 4.67
CA ARG A 48 5.55 -27.18 5.72
C ARG A 48 4.85 -25.93 6.26
N ARG A 49 3.52 -25.99 6.41
CA ARG A 49 2.67 -24.92 6.98
C ARG A 49 3.19 -24.33 8.31
N ARG A 50 4.07 -25.03 9.03
CA ARG A 50 4.73 -24.55 10.24
C ARG A 50 5.70 -23.39 10.00
N ASP A 51 6.35 -23.32 8.85
CA ASP A 51 7.38 -22.31 8.57
C ASP A 51 6.76 -20.98 8.14
N LEU A 52 5.63 -21.02 7.42
CA LEU A 52 4.82 -19.82 7.10
C LEU A 52 4.28 -19.12 8.36
N HIS A 53 3.99 -19.86 9.43
CA HIS A 53 3.51 -19.25 10.67
C HIS A 53 4.60 -18.52 11.45
N LYS A 54 5.86 -19.00 11.38
CA LYS A 54 7.01 -18.30 11.96
C LYS A 54 7.35 -17.02 11.20
N ILE A 55 7.32 -17.06 9.87
CA ILE A 55 7.56 -15.88 9.03
C ILE A 55 6.49 -14.81 9.30
N ARG A 56 5.22 -15.20 9.44
CA ARG A 56 4.13 -14.28 9.79
C ARG A 56 4.30 -13.65 11.17
N LYS A 57 4.76 -14.39 12.18
CA LYS A 57 5.04 -13.84 13.51
C LYS A 57 6.21 -12.84 13.52
N HIS A 58 7.24 -13.08 12.71
CA HIS A 58 8.36 -12.14 12.58
C HIS A 58 7.95 -10.83 11.90
N LEU A 59 7.18 -10.90 10.81
CA LEU A 59 6.66 -9.69 10.12
C LEU A 59 5.75 -8.86 11.03
N GLN A 60 4.90 -9.52 11.83
CA GLN A 60 3.98 -8.83 12.74
C GLN A 60 4.71 -8.20 13.96
N ALA A 61 5.87 -8.75 14.34
CA ALA A 61 6.72 -8.15 15.37
C ALA A 61 7.49 -6.92 14.86
N GLU A 62 7.92 -6.91 13.59
CA GLU A 62 8.58 -5.75 12.98
C GLU A 62 7.61 -4.59 12.73
N GLU A 63 6.36 -4.88 12.35
CA GLU A 63 5.33 -3.86 12.17
C GLU A 63 4.98 -3.14 13.48
N ASN A 64 4.90 -3.89 14.59
CA ASN A 64 4.69 -3.31 15.93
C ASN A 64 5.88 -2.46 16.41
N LEU A 65 7.11 -2.80 16.00
CA LEU A 65 8.30 -2.02 16.33
C LEU A 65 8.40 -0.71 15.53
N PHE A 66 7.81 -0.70 14.33
CA PHE A 66 7.75 0.49 13.46
C PHE A 66 6.71 1.51 13.96
N GLN A 67 5.57 1.05 14.48
CA GLN A 67 4.54 1.94 15.02
C GLN A 67 4.93 2.58 16.36
N SER A 68 5.83 1.96 17.14
CA SER A 68 6.25 2.50 18.44
C SER A 68 7.34 3.58 18.36
N LYS A 69 7.76 4.01 17.16
CA LYS A 69 8.94 4.87 16.97
C LYS A 69 8.68 6.22 16.28
N ILE A 70 7.42 6.63 16.18
CA ILE A 70 7.07 7.97 15.67
C ILE A 70 6.75 8.88 16.87
N PRO A 71 7.68 9.73 17.33
CA PRO A 71 7.35 10.79 18.26
C PRO A 71 6.53 11.85 17.50
N LEU A 72 5.25 11.97 17.86
CA LEU A 72 4.39 13.08 17.47
C LEU A 72 4.61 14.20 18.49
N ASP A 73 5.39 15.23 18.12
CA ASP A 73 5.39 16.53 18.79
C ASP A 73 4.38 17.45 18.07
N PRO A 74 3.26 17.83 18.72
CA PRO A 74 2.35 18.82 18.16
C PRO A 74 2.56 20.17 18.84
N SER A 75 3.57 20.95 18.41
CA SER A 75 3.55 22.40 18.65
C SER A 75 4.51 23.15 17.72
N THR A 76 3.93 23.90 16.78
CA THR A 76 4.35 25.21 16.24
C THR A 76 3.40 25.51 15.07
N SER A 77 2.28 26.21 15.29
CA SER A 77 2.20 27.68 15.37
C SER A 77 2.66 28.38 14.08
N LYS A 78 1.67 28.69 13.23
CA LYS A 78 1.53 29.88 12.38
C LYS A 78 2.78 30.75 12.16
N SER A 79 3.14 30.93 10.89
CA SER A 79 3.42 32.26 10.35
C SER A 79 3.32 32.25 8.83
N ASP A 80 2.59 33.24 8.34
CA ASP A 80 2.45 33.67 6.95
C ASP A 80 3.80 33.74 6.23
N PHE A 81 3.89 33.31 4.97
CA PHE A 81 4.84 33.93 4.04
C PHE A 81 4.41 33.79 2.57
N ASN A 82 4.46 34.95 1.93
CA ASN A 82 4.07 35.32 0.57
C ASN A 82 4.66 34.42 -0.52
N VAL A 83 3.83 34.12 -1.53
CA VAL A 83 4.25 33.59 -2.83
C VAL A 83 4.59 34.78 -3.73
N GLU A 84 5.87 35.08 -3.86
CA GLU A 84 6.38 35.99 -4.89
C GLU A 84 7.16 35.19 -5.92
N ALA A 85 6.72 35.33 -7.16
CA ALA A 85 7.18 34.59 -8.31
C ALA A 85 8.56 35.07 -8.76
N GLU A 86 9.58 34.22 -8.65
CA GLU A 86 10.81 34.34 -9.43
C GLU A 86 11.00 33.11 -10.32
N SER A 87 10.65 33.31 -11.58
CA SER A 87 11.06 32.49 -12.71
C SER A 87 12.57 32.62 -12.93
N GLN A 88 13.31 31.54 -12.69
CA GLN A 88 14.69 31.38 -13.17
C GLN A 88 14.78 30.22 -14.20
N PRO A 89 15.52 30.42 -15.31
CA PRO A 89 15.66 29.41 -16.36
C PRO A 89 16.68 28.32 -15.96
N LEU A 90 16.22 27.07 -15.97
CA LEU A 90 17.04 25.85 -15.83
C LEU A 90 18.11 25.80 -16.93
N ARG A 91 19.32 26.21 -16.57
CA ARG A 91 20.53 26.08 -17.39
C ARG A 91 21.19 24.73 -17.09
N LYS A 92 21.44 24.02 -18.19
CA LYS A 92 22.20 22.77 -18.36
C LYS A 92 23.40 22.62 -17.40
N GLU A 93 23.38 21.62 -16.54
CA GLU A 93 24.59 20.90 -16.06
C GLU A 93 24.20 19.44 -15.74
N VAL A 94 24.30 18.57 -16.74
CA VAL A 94 24.36 17.11 -16.55
C VAL A 94 25.58 16.62 -17.31
N SER A 95 26.74 16.78 -16.68
CA SER A 95 27.97 16.07 -17.03
C SER A 95 28.82 16.02 -15.76
N ASP A 96 29.31 14.81 -15.45
CA ASP A 96 30.28 14.48 -14.39
C ASP A 96 29.71 13.97 -13.05
N PHE A 97 28.85 12.96 -13.11
CA PHE A 97 28.69 12.05 -11.96
C PHE A 97 29.78 10.96 -12.00
N HIS A 98 30.97 11.34 -11.52
CA HIS A 98 32.06 10.39 -11.31
C HIS A 98 31.68 9.33 -10.27
N GLU A 99 31.82 8.08 -10.68
CA GLU A 99 31.65 6.84 -9.91
C GLU A 99 32.50 6.81 -8.63
N ARG A 100 31.97 7.38 -7.53
CA ARG A 100 32.56 7.23 -6.20
C ARG A 100 32.19 5.87 -5.63
N LYS A 101 33.07 4.87 -5.85
CA LYS A 101 33.02 3.59 -5.13
C LYS A 101 32.98 3.87 -3.62
N PRO A 102 31.98 3.36 -2.88
CA PRO A 102 31.94 3.54 -1.44
C PRO A 102 33.12 2.79 -0.83
N LYS A 103 34.09 3.54 -0.30
CA LYS A 103 35.15 3.00 0.55
C LYS A 103 34.48 2.46 1.81
N ARG A 104 34.08 1.18 1.80
CA ARG A 104 33.73 0.40 3.00
C ARG A 104 34.96 0.37 3.90
N LYS A 105 35.12 1.42 4.72
CA LYS A 105 36.10 1.45 5.80
C LYS A 105 35.72 0.30 6.74
N SER A 106 36.54 -0.74 6.69
CA SER A 106 36.29 -2.02 7.34
C SER A 106 36.17 -1.84 8.86
N VAL A 107 34.95 -2.03 9.37
CA VAL A 107 34.65 -2.15 10.81
C VAL A 107 35.53 -3.24 11.47
N TRP A 108 36.06 -4.17 10.68
CA TRP A 108 37.03 -5.20 11.07
C TRP A 108 38.30 -4.69 11.76
N ARG A 109 38.77 -3.45 11.51
CA ARG A 109 39.96 -2.93 12.21
C ARG A 109 39.73 -2.67 13.70
N ARG A 110 38.49 -2.51 14.16
CA ARG A 110 38.18 -2.33 15.58
C ARG A 110 38.00 -3.65 16.34
N VAL A 111 37.67 -4.74 15.65
CA VAL A 111 37.37 -6.04 16.30
C VAL A 111 38.59 -6.95 16.35
N TRP A 112 39.54 -6.79 15.43
CA TRP A 112 40.75 -7.63 15.38
C TRP A 112 41.59 -7.68 16.67
N PRO A 113 41.78 -6.60 17.46
CA PRO A 113 42.59 -6.68 18.68
C PRO A 113 41.92 -7.45 19.84
N LEU A 114 40.62 -7.74 19.79
CA LEU A 114 39.90 -8.43 20.87
C LEU A 114 39.94 -9.96 20.77
N ILE A 115 40.21 -10.49 19.58
CA ILE A 115 40.22 -11.95 19.33
C ILE A 115 41.34 -12.67 20.13
N PRO A 116 42.58 -12.15 20.21
CA PRO A 116 43.65 -12.80 21.00
C PRO A 116 43.33 -12.88 22.50
N TRP A 117 42.64 -11.87 23.05
CA TRP A 117 42.26 -11.84 24.47
C TRP A 117 41.23 -12.91 24.82
N LEU A 118 40.27 -13.18 23.93
CA LEU A 118 39.30 -14.26 24.12
C LEU A 118 39.97 -15.64 24.08
N VAL A 119 40.92 -15.86 23.18
CA VAL A 119 41.66 -17.13 23.09
C VAL A 119 42.56 -17.34 24.31
N ALA A 120 43.21 -16.28 24.81
CA ALA A 120 44.01 -16.32 26.02
C ALA A 120 43.15 -16.59 27.27
N GLY A 121 41.98 -15.95 27.39
CA GLY A 121 41.05 -16.18 28.50
C GLY A 121 40.53 -17.61 28.57
N VAL A 122 40.17 -18.20 27.42
CA VAL A 122 39.72 -19.60 27.36
C VAL A 122 40.85 -20.58 27.68
N SER A 123 42.08 -20.30 27.21
CA SER A 123 43.25 -21.14 27.52
C SER A 123 43.60 -21.09 29.01
N LEU A 124 43.51 -19.91 29.65
CA LEU A 124 43.77 -19.75 31.08
C LEU A 124 42.69 -20.43 31.93
N TYR A 125 41.43 -20.35 31.51
CA TYR A 125 40.31 -21.02 32.17
C TYR A 125 40.45 -22.56 32.12
N LEU A 126 40.89 -23.10 30.98
CA LEU A 126 41.14 -24.53 30.83
C LEU A 126 42.37 -25.01 31.63
N LEU A 127 43.44 -24.21 31.68
CA LEU A 127 44.59 -24.51 32.54
C LEU A 127 44.22 -24.46 34.04
N GLY A 128 43.35 -23.52 34.44
CA GLY A 128 42.88 -23.39 35.82
C GLY A 128 42.01 -24.58 36.29
N GLN A 129 41.31 -25.26 35.38
CA GLN A 129 40.57 -26.47 35.72
C GLN A 129 41.44 -27.73 35.83
N GLY A 130 42.63 -27.74 35.23
CA GLY A 130 43.56 -28.87 35.29
C GLY A 130 44.33 -29.00 36.61
N ALA A 131 44.63 -27.88 37.28
CA ALA A 131 45.52 -27.88 38.44
C ALA A 131 44.87 -28.36 39.77
N ASN A 132 43.54 -28.43 39.86
CA ASN A 132 42.84 -28.84 41.09
C ASN A 132 42.46 -30.34 41.15
N ARG A 133 43.00 -31.18 40.26
CA ARG A 133 42.71 -32.63 40.26
C ARG A 133 43.88 -33.53 40.67
N GLU A 134 45.06 -32.99 40.98
CA GLU A 134 46.25 -33.81 41.19
C GLU A 134 46.57 -34.22 42.64
N THR A 135 45.75 -33.91 43.64
CA THR A 135 46.09 -34.25 45.05
C THR A 135 45.35 -35.45 45.66
N ALA A 136 44.70 -36.30 44.87
CA ALA A 136 43.94 -37.44 45.42
C ALA A 136 44.16 -38.80 44.74
N LEU A 137 45.25 -39.01 43.98
CA LEU A 137 45.47 -40.28 43.24
C LEU A 137 46.90 -40.81 43.30
N THR A 138 47.57 -40.69 44.46
CA THR A 138 48.74 -41.51 44.78
C THR A 138 48.54 -42.22 46.12
N SER A 139 47.52 -43.07 46.18
CA SER A 139 47.46 -44.14 47.16
C SER A 139 47.10 -45.42 46.42
N ASP A 140 48.15 -46.17 46.08
CA ASP A 140 48.25 -47.61 46.26
C ASP A 140 46.90 -48.31 46.47
N ALA A 141 46.28 -48.73 45.37
CA ALA A 141 45.19 -49.69 45.39
C ALA A 141 45.35 -50.53 44.14
N GLY A 142 45.66 -51.81 44.33
CA GLY A 142 45.60 -52.79 43.26
C GLY A 142 44.25 -52.68 42.55
N LEU A 143 44.27 -52.19 41.31
CA LEU A 143 43.15 -52.35 40.40
C LEU A 143 43.04 -53.86 40.15
N GLY A 144 42.22 -54.52 40.95
CA GLY A 144 41.66 -55.82 40.57
C GLY A 144 40.94 -55.70 39.23
N ASP A 145 40.74 -56.83 38.57
CA ASP A 145 40.18 -56.95 37.22
C ASP A 145 38.94 -56.06 36.94
N GLU A 146 38.18 -55.69 37.96
CA GLU A 146 37.04 -54.77 37.87
C GLU A 146 37.40 -53.36 37.39
N GLY A 147 38.56 -52.82 37.78
CA GLY A 147 39.00 -51.50 37.35
C GLY A 147 39.43 -51.49 35.88
N GLN A 148 39.98 -52.60 35.38
CA GLN A 148 40.38 -52.75 33.97
C GLN A 148 39.16 -52.77 33.05
N ALA A 149 38.10 -53.50 33.44
CA ALA A 149 36.83 -53.51 32.72
C ALA A 149 36.17 -52.12 32.64
N ALA A 150 36.29 -51.31 33.70
CA ALA A 150 35.79 -49.95 33.70
C ALA A 150 36.51 -49.06 32.66
N TRP A 151 37.84 -49.14 32.58
CA TRP A 151 38.63 -48.39 31.60
C TRP A 151 38.36 -48.80 30.16
N GLU A 152 38.19 -50.10 29.89
CA GLU A 152 37.83 -50.60 28.57
C GLU A 152 36.45 -50.09 28.12
N SER A 153 35.48 -50.04 29.04
CA SER A 153 34.14 -49.50 28.73
C SER A 153 34.18 -48.00 28.38
N ILE A 154 35.00 -47.22 29.09
CA ILE A 154 35.19 -45.79 28.84
C ILE A 154 35.88 -45.57 27.48
N LEU A 155 36.92 -46.35 27.17
CA LEU A 155 37.60 -46.30 25.87
C LEU A 155 36.66 -46.65 24.71
N LEU A 156 35.84 -47.68 24.87
CA LEU A 156 34.84 -48.07 23.88
C LEU A 156 33.78 -46.98 23.66
N ASP A 157 33.36 -46.28 24.72
CA ASP A 157 32.40 -45.18 24.60
C ASP A 157 33.02 -43.93 23.94
N GLN A 158 34.27 -43.63 24.28
CA GLN A 158 35.03 -42.58 23.57
C GLN A 158 35.20 -42.91 22.08
N GLU A 159 35.49 -44.16 21.73
CA GLU A 159 35.60 -44.54 20.33
C GLU A 159 34.27 -44.41 19.57
N LYS A 160 33.16 -44.79 20.21
CA LYS A 160 31.80 -44.62 19.63
C LYS A 160 31.46 -43.15 19.41
N THR A 161 31.80 -42.27 20.35
CA THR A 161 31.56 -40.82 20.20
C THR A 161 32.42 -40.22 19.10
N ILE A 162 33.70 -40.60 18.99
CA ILE A 162 34.58 -40.18 17.89
C ILE A 162 34.00 -40.59 16.53
N ARG A 163 33.51 -41.83 16.39
CA ARG A 163 32.90 -42.31 15.14
C ARG A 163 31.61 -41.54 14.81
N ARG A 164 30.76 -41.24 15.81
CA ARG A 164 29.54 -40.41 15.62
C ARG A 164 29.89 -38.99 15.16
N LEU A 165 30.85 -38.33 15.83
CA LEU A 165 31.28 -36.98 15.48
C LEU A 165 31.90 -36.93 14.08
N LYS A 166 32.72 -37.92 13.71
CA LYS A 166 33.29 -38.02 12.36
C LYS A 166 32.20 -38.15 11.29
N LYS A 167 31.14 -38.91 11.56
CA LYS A 167 29.98 -39.03 10.65
C LYS A 167 29.22 -37.71 10.52
N GLN A 168 29.00 -37.00 11.64
CA GLN A 168 28.38 -35.67 11.62
C GLN A 168 29.21 -34.67 10.83
N LEU A 169 30.54 -34.69 10.96
CA LEU A 169 31.44 -33.80 10.23
C LEU A 169 31.40 -34.07 8.72
N MET A 170 31.41 -35.34 8.31
CA MET A 170 31.27 -35.70 6.89
C MET A 170 29.91 -35.28 6.32
N ASN A 171 28.82 -35.47 7.05
CA ASN A 171 27.50 -35.00 6.63
C ASN A 171 27.46 -33.47 6.52
N LEU A 172 28.01 -32.75 7.50
CA LEU A 172 28.05 -31.29 7.48
C LEU A 172 28.88 -30.78 6.29
N LYS A 173 30.00 -31.43 6.00
CA LYS A 173 30.85 -31.11 4.86
C LYS A 173 30.11 -31.34 3.53
N GLY A 174 29.37 -32.43 3.41
CA GLY A 174 28.51 -32.72 2.26
C GLY A 174 27.45 -31.63 2.06
N ASN A 175 26.70 -31.30 3.12
CA ASN A 175 25.66 -30.25 3.06
C ASN A 175 26.22 -28.88 2.70
N LEU A 176 27.43 -28.53 3.17
CA LEU A 176 28.08 -27.27 2.81
C LEU A 176 28.52 -27.23 1.35
N GLN A 177 28.93 -28.37 0.79
CA GLN A 177 29.30 -28.47 -0.62
C GLN A 177 28.05 -28.39 -1.51
N GLU A 178 26.98 -29.11 -1.17
CA GLU A 178 25.69 -29.06 -1.86
C GLU A 178 25.12 -27.63 -1.85
N ASN A 179 25.06 -26.98 -0.68
CA ASN A 179 24.63 -25.58 -0.57
C ASN A 179 25.51 -24.61 -1.39
N ARG A 180 26.80 -24.93 -1.58
CA ARG A 180 27.70 -24.10 -2.38
C ARG A 180 27.45 -24.27 -3.87
N GLU A 181 27.09 -25.47 -4.32
CA GLU A 181 26.72 -25.75 -5.70
C GLU A 181 25.36 -25.10 -6.02
N ASP A 182 24.38 -25.16 -5.11
CA ASP A 182 23.08 -24.49 -5.25
C ASP A 182 23.20 -22.95 -5.27
N ALA A 183 24.05 -22.39 -4.39
CA ALA A 183 24.35 -20.96 -4.38
C ALA A 183 25.16 -20.50 -5.60
N GLY A 184 25.89 -21.42 -6.24
CA GLY A 184 26.59 -21.18 -7.50
C GLY A 184 25.63 -21.13 -8.69
N GLY A 185 24.61 -22.00 -8.72
CA GLY A 185 23.61 -22.07 -9.79
C GLY A 185 22.60 -20.92 -9.81
N SER A 186 22.42 -20.20 -8.70
CA SER A 186 21.49 -19.06 -8.60
C SER A 186 22.13 -17.69 -8.91
N ARG A 187 23.41 -17.66 -9.30
CA ARG A 187 24.03 -16.44 -9.82
C ARG A 187 23.58 -16.24 -11.25
N LEU A 188 22.40 -15.64 -11.44
CA LEU A 188 22.08 -14.94 -12.69
C LEU A 188 23.31 -14.13 -13.09
N ASP A 189 23.75 -14.30 -14.33
CA ASP A 189 24.97 -13.70 -14.83
C ASP A 189 24.85 -12.19 -14.54
N PRO A 190 25.82 -11.52 -13.87
CA PRO A 190 25.66 -10.12 -13.45
C PRO A 190 25.36 -9.15 -14.61
N LYS A 191 25.54 -9.60 -15.85
CA LYS A 191 25.10 -8.92 -17.07
C LYS A 191 23.59 -9.00 -17.26
N GLU A 192 22.98 -10.17 -17.13
CA GLU A 192 21.53 -10.36 -17.24
C GLU A 192 20.79 -9.50 -16.21
N TYR A 193 21.26 -9.49 -14.95
CA TYR A 193 20.67 -8.64 -13.92
C TYR A 193 20.79 -7.13 -14.25
N ARG A 194 21.91 -6.70 -14.84
CA ARG A 194 22.06 -5.30 -15.28
C ARG A 194 21.11 -4.95 -16.42
N ASP A 195 20.95 -5.86 -17.37
CA ASP A 195 20.06 -5.67 -18.51
C ASP A 195 18.60 -5.64 -18.05
N GLU A 196 18.20 -6.50 -17.11
CA GLU A 196 16.87 -6.48 -16.48
C GLU A 196 16.60 -5.17 -15.74
N VAL A 197 17.55 -4.71 -14.92
CA VAL A 197 17.42 -3.44 -14.20
C VAL A 197 17.32 -2.26 -15.19
N PHE A 198 18.08 -2.30 -16.28
CA PHE A 198 18.02 -1.26 -17.31
C PHE A 198 16.68 -1.26 -18.05
N GLN A 199 16.16 -2.43 -18.44
CA GLN A 199 14.84 -2.56 -19.06
C GLN A 199 13.73 -2.08 -18.11
N LEU A 200 13.84 -2.43 -16.82
CA LEU A 200 12.89 -2.00 -15.81
C LEU A 200 12.92 -0.48 -15.62
N ALA A 201 14.11 0.13 -15.60
CA ALA A 201 14.28 1.57 -15.53
C ALA A 201 13.66 2.29 -16.74
N LEU A 202 13.87 1.79 -17.96
CA LEU A 202 13.26 2.34 -19.17
C LEU A 202 11.73 2.24 -19.14
N ARG A 203 11.19 1.12 -18.64
CA ARG A 203 9.74 0.96 -18.49
C ARG A 203 9.16 1.98 -17.51
N TYR A 204 9.79 2.18 -16.36
CA TYR A 204 9.33 3.16 -15.39
C TYR A 204 9.45 4.59 -15.90
N GLN A 205 10.50 4.92 -16.66
CA GLN A 205 10.63 6.22 -17.28
C GLN A 205 9.45 6.49 -18.23
N ASN A 206 9.12 5.53 -19.09
CA ASN A 206 7.97 5.66 -20.00
C ASN A 206 6.64 5.81 -19.26
N GLU A 207 6.48 5.13 -18.11
CA GLU A 207 5.28 5.24 -17.29
C GLU A 207 5.17 6.61 -16.61
N ILE A 208 6.29 7.17 -16.12
CA ILE A 208 6.34 8.52 -15.57
C ILE A 208 5.98 9.55 -16.65
N ASP A 209 6.55 9.42 -17.85
CA ASP A 209 6.28 10.35 -18.95
C ASP A 209 4.81 10.29 -19.40
N ALA A 210 4.21 9.08 -19.43
CA ALA A 210 2.80 8.91 -19.72
C ALA A 210 1.91 9.55 -18.64
N LEU A 211 2.24 9.37 -17.35
CA LEU A 211 1.51 10.01 -16.25
C LEU A 211 1.60 11.53 -16.32
N GLN A 212 2.77 12.08 -16.65
CA GLN A 212 2.93 13.53 -16.84
C GLN A 212 2.04 14.07 -17.97
N GLN A 213 1.94 13.34 -19.09
CA GLN A 213 1.03 13.73 -20.18
C GLN A 213 -0.44 13.75 -19.72
N THR A 214 -0.88 12.71 -19.00
CA THR A 214 -2.26 12.65 -18.48
C THR A 214 -2.56 13.79 -17.51
N LEU A 215 -1.59 14.21 -16.68
CA LEU A 215 -1.76 15.36 -15.79
C LEU A 215 -1.94 16.65 -16.56
N VAL A 216 -1.14 16.89 -17.60
CA VAL A 216 -1.28 18.07 -18.47
C VAL A 216 -2.65 18.07 -19.16
N GLU A 217 -3.12 16.93 -19.67
CA GLU A 217 -4.46 16.80 -20.25
C GLU A 217 -5.56 17.16 -19.23
N HIS A 218 -5.49 16.63 -18.02
CA HIS A 218 -6.45 16.95 -16.96
C HIS A 218 -6.39 18.43 -16.54
N GLU A 219 -5.21 19.03 -16.44
CA GLU A 219 -5.06 20.46 -16.13
C GLU A 219 -5.71 21.35 -17.22
N THR A 220 -5.54 20.99 -18.50
CA THR A 220 -6.21 21.73 -19.58
C THR A 220 -7.72 21.57 -19.55
N ALA A 221 -8.24 20.37 -19.23
CA ALA A 221 -9.66 20.12 -19.07
C ALA A 221 -10.26 20.94 -17.91
N VAL A 222 -9.56 21.00 -16.77
CA VAL A 222 -9.98 21.81 -15.61
C VAL A 222 -10.00 23.30 -15.96
N ARG A 223 -8.97 23.82 -16.64
CA ARG A 223 -8.96 25.22 -17.10
C ARG A 223 -10.12 25.53 -18.05
N ASN A 224 -10.44 24.63 -18.97
CA ASN A 224 -11.56 24.81 -19.89
C ASN A 224 -12.92 24.82 -19.16
N LEU A 225 -13.12 23.92 -18.20
CA LEU A 225 -14.33 23.91 -17.37
C LEU A 225 -14.44 25.16 -16.50
N GLN A 226 -13.32 25.64 -15.96
CA GLN A 226 -13.29 26.88 -15.19
C GLN A 226 -13.66 28.09 -16.07
N ALA A 227 -13.16 28.16 -17.30
CA ALA A 227 -13.56 29.18 -18.26
C ALA A 227 -15.07 29.13 -18.55
N GLN A 228 -15.64 27.95 -18.76
CA GLN A 228 -17.08 27.76 -18.95
C GLN A 228 -17.90 28.22 -17.74
N LEU A 229 -17.45 27.87 -16.52
CA LEU A 229 -18.12 28.32 -15.29
C LEU A 229 -18.15 29.84 -15.19
N THR A 230 -17.04 30.52 -15.48
CA THR A 230 -17.01 31.99 -15.46
C THR A 230 -17.92 32.62 -16.52
N THR A 231 -18.10 31.99 -17.69
CA THR A 231 -19.08 32.46 -18.68
C THR A 231 -20.51 32.27 -18.20
N THR A 232 -20.86 31.09 -17.67
CA THR A 232 -22.21 30.82 -17.15
C THR A 232 -22.56 31.68 -15.93
N GLN A 233 -21.58 32.01 -15.09
CA GLN A 233 -21.78 32.91 -13.95
C GLN A 233 -22.12 34.33 -14.42
N ARG A 234 -21.41 34.86 -15.43
CA ARG A 234 -21.73 36.17 -16.02
C ARG A 234 -23.12 36.18 -16.64
N ASP A 235 -23.50 35.13 -17.36
CA ASP A 235 -24.84 35.02 -17.93
C ASP A 235 -25.90 34.97 -16.81
N ALA A 236 -25.67 34.20 -15.76
CA ALA A 236 -26.57 34.12 -14.61
C ALA A 236 -26.73 35.46 -13.87
N GLU A 237 -25.65 36.25 -13.74
CA GLU A 237 -25.72 37.60 -13.19
C GLU A 237 -26.59 38.53 -14.06
N GLN A 238 -26.46 38.46 -15.39
CA GLN A 238 -27.34 39.20 -16.31
C GLN A 238 -28.82 38.80 -16.16
N TYR A 239 -29.12 37.51 -15.98
CA TYR A 239 -30.49 37.06 -15.73
C TYR A 239 -31.02 37.49 -14.36
N LYS A 240 -30.16 37.62 -13.34
CA LYS A 240 -30.56 38.05 -11.99
C LYS A 240 -31.01 39.51 -11.98
N GLU A 241 -30.39 40.38 -12.78
CA GLU A 241 -30.84 41.76 -12.96
C GLU A 241 -32.23 41.83 -13.60
N LEU A 242 -32.54 40.94 -14.55
CA LEU A 242 -33.87 40.84 -15.16
C LEU A 242 -34.92 40.25 -14.19
N ALA A 243 -34.52 39.30 -13.35
CA ALA A 243 -35.41 38.65 -12.37
C ALA A 243 -35.80 39.56 -11.19
N ALA A 244 -34.99 40.59 -10.87
CA ALA A 244 -35.31 41.56 -9.83
C ALA A 244 -36.56 42.43 -10.12
N LEU A 245 -37.08 42.40 -11.35
CA LEU A 245 -38.33 43.08 -11.73
C LEU A 245 -39.59 42.23 -11.50
N VAL A 246 -39.46 40.95 -11.14
CA VAL A 246 -40.58 40.02 -11.01
C VAL A 246 -40.94 39.86 -9.52
N VAL A 247 -42.19 40.21 -9.20
CA VAL A 247 -42.81 40.19 -7.86
C VAL A 247 -42.57 38.84 -7.16
N PRO A 248 -42.12 38.82 -5.89
CA PRO A 248 -41.87 37.58 -5.17
C PRO A 248 -43.18 36.79 -4.98
N PRO A 249 -43.23 35.51 -5.37
CA PRO A 249 -44.37 34.65 -5.11
C PRO A 249 -44.49 34.32 -3.61
N PRO A 250 -45.70 33.98 -3.13
CA PRO A 250 -46.02 33.75 -1.73
C PRO A 250 -45.23 32.57 -1.12
N ASP A 251 -44.98 32.70 0.18
CA ASP A 251 -44.07 31.87 0.99
C ASP A 251 -44.20 30.36 0.71
N PRO A 252 -43.07 29.68 0.39
CA PRO A 252 -43.08 28.26 0.14
C PRO A 252 -43.39 27.50 1.43
N LYS A 253 -44.49 26.76 1.39
CA LYS A 253 -44.93 25.74 2.34
C LYS A 253 -43.71 24.94 2.84
N ALA A 254 -43.55 24.87 4.18
CA ALA A 254 -42.41 24.22 4.82
C ALA A 254 -42.13 22.84 4.19
N PRO A 255 -40.88 22.57 3.78
CA PRO A 255 -40.55 21.36 3.05
C PRO A 255 -40.83 20.12 3.90
N GLU A 256 -41.58 19.18 3.34
CA GLU A 256 -41.85 17.88 3.96
C GLU A 256 -40.50 17.16 4.20
N ALA A 257 -40.27 16.75 5.45
CA ALA A 257 -39.08 16.01 5.83
C ALA A 257 -39.09 14.62 5.18
N ILE A 258 -37.96 14.21 4.60
CA ILE A 258 -37.84 12.93 3.92
C ILE A 258 -37.57 11.86 4.99
N SER A 259 -38.47 10.90 5.13
CA SER A 259 -38.33 9.77 6.07
C SER A 259 -37.86 8.52 5.34
N GLY A 260 -36.97 7.76 6.00
CA GLY A 260 -36.43 6.49 5.53
C GLY A 260 -36.10 5.53 6.68
N LYS A 261 -35.38 4.47 6.34
CA LYS A 261 -34.90 3.40 7.23
C LYS A 261 -33.45 3.04 6.94
N VAL A 262 -32.78 2.52 7.96
CA VAL A 262 -31.44 1.95 7.83
C VAL A 262 -31.51 0.58 7.14
N ILE A 263 -30.78 0.42 6.02
CA ILE A 263 -30.68 -0.85 5.30
C ILE A 263 -29.51 -1.68 5.82
N THR A 264 -28.34 -1.06 5.99
CA THR A 264 -27.11 -1.76 6.35
C THR A 264 -26.20 -0.87 7.18
N VAL A 265 -25.57 -1.46 8.20
CA VAL A 265 -24.62 -0.79 9.09
C VAL A 265 -23.24 -1.42 8.93
N ASN A 266 -22.24 -0.64 8.52
CA ASN A 266 -20.87 -1.13 8.39
C ASN A 266 -19.96 -0.58 9.49
N SER A 267 -19.85 -1.32 10.60
CA SER A 267 -19.05 -0.93 11.77
C SER A 267 -17.55 -0.84 11.51
N ARG A 268 -17.04 -1.55 10.50
CA ARG A 268 -15.62 -1.52 10.17
C ARG A 268 -15.17 -0.18 9.58
N TYR A 269 -16.08 0.48 8.85
CA TYR A 269 -15.77 1.70 8.09
C TYR A 269 -16.62 2.91 8.55
N ALA A 270 -17.38 2.76 9.65
CA ALA A 270 -18.19 3.81 10.26
C ALA A 270 -19.17 4.52 9.30
N PHE A 271 -19.76 3.79 8.36
CA PHE A 271 -20.80 4.31 7.47
C PHE A 271 -22.08 3.47 7.53
N ILE A 272 -23.20 4.12 7.22
CA ILE A 272 -24.53 3.54 7.23
C ILE A 272 -25.18 3.76 5.87
N VAL A 273 -25.91 2.76 5.38
CA VAL A 273 -26.70 2.85 4.14
C VAL A 273 -28.17 3.00 4.50
N VAL A 274 -28.82 4.02 3.95
CA VAL A 274 -30.23 4.33 4.18
C VAL A 274 -31.05 4.18 2.89
N ASP A 275 -32.34 3.86 3.00
CA ASP A 275 -33.28 3.61 1.87
C ASP A 275 -33.82 4.89 1.19
N VAL A 276 -33.12 6.00 1.36
CA VAL A 276 -33.43 7.29 0.76
C VAL A 276 -32.24 7.72 -0.09
N GLY A 277 -32.51 8.30 -1.25
CA GLY A 277 -31.51 8.53 -2.30
C GLY A 277 -31.90 9.68 -3.20
N SER A 278 -31.26 9.83 -4.36
CA SER A 278 -31.49 11.00 -5.24
C SER A 278 -32.91 11.04 -5.80
N ARG A 279 -33.59 9.89 -5.98
CA ARG A 279 -35.01 9.85 -6.38
C ARG A 279 -35.94 10.49 -5.36
N HIS A 280 -35.52 10.55 -4.09
CA HIS A 280 -36.26 11.18 -3.00
C HIS A 280 -35.84 12.64 -2.79
N GLY A 281 -34.88 13.15 -3.57
CA GLY A 281 -34.34 14.50 -3.43
C GLY A 281 -33.29 14.62 -2.33
N VAL A 282 -32.63 13.51 -1.96
CA VAL A 282 -31.48 13.55 -1.05
C VAL A 282 -30.24 14.03 -1.81
N CYS A 283 -29.49 14.96 -1.21
CA CYS A 283 -28.26 15.52 -1.76
C CYS A 283 -27.06 15.24 -0.83
N THR A 284 -25.86 15.18 -1.40
CA THR A 284 -24.63 15.08 -0.62
C THR A 284 -24.48 16.30 0.27
N GLY A 285 -24.10 16.08 1.52
CA GLY A 285 -23.88 17.11 2.53
C GLY A 285 -25.07 17.41 3.43
N GLN A 286 -26.25 16.87 3.15
CA GLN A 286 -27.44 17.01 4.01
C GLN A 286 -27.25 16.34 5.37
N GLY A 287 -27.89 16.93 6.39
CA GLY A 287 -27.94 16.38 7.74
C GLY A 287 -28.92 15.21 7.84
N VAL A 288 -28.56 14.19 8.61
CA VAL A 288 -29.41 13.00 8.81
C VAL A 288 -29.54 12.74 10.31
N GLN A 289 -30.77 12.52 10.77
CA GLN A 289 -31.06 12.15 12.16
C GLN A 289 -31.55 10.70 12.25
N PHE A 290 -30.97 9.93 13.16
CA PHE A 290 -31.33 8.53 13.41
C PHE A 290 -32.19 8.43 14.66
N PHE A 291 -33.30 7.70 14.57
CA PHE A 291 -34.29 7.55 15.63
C PHE A 291 -34.47 6.09 16.03
N LYS A 292 -34.53 5.85 17.35
CA LYS A 292 -34.90 4.57 17.94
C LYS A 292 -35.88 4.79 19.08
N ASN A 293 -37.02 4.11 19.02
CA ASN A 293 -38.12 4.29 19.98
C ASN A 293 -38.55 5.75 20.14
N GLY A 294 -38.57 6.53 19.05
CA GLY A 294 -38.95 7.94 19.04
C GLY A 294 -37.94 8.91 19.63
N LYS A 295 -36.73 8.45 20.01
CA LYS A 295 -35.64 9.31 20.49
C LYS A 295 -34.54 9.42 19.43
N VAL A 296 -33.98 10.61 19.27
CA VAL A 296 -32.80 10.84 18.42
C VAL A 296 -31.60 10.19 19.10
N ILE A 297 -30.98 9.23 18.44
CA ILE A 297 -29.74 8.58 18.91
C ILE A 297 -28.55 9.47 18.56
N THR A 298 -28.42 9.79 17.27
CA THR A 298 -27.25 10.48 16.74
C THR A 298 -27.58 11.19 15.42
N ARG A 299 -26.63 12.02 14.98
CA ARG A 299 -26.70 12.79 13.74
C ARG A 299 -25.54 12.41 12.83
N GLY A 300 -25.79 12.47 11.53
CA GLY A 300 -24.80 12.22 10.50
C GLY A 300 -24.93 13.17 9.33
N LYS A 301 -24.07 12.97 8.33
CA LYS A 301 -24.03 13.72 7.08
C LYS A 301 -24.01 12.76 5.90
N VAL A 302 -24.78 13.08 4.87
CA VAL A 302 -24.77 12.29 3.63
C VAL A 302 -23.46 12.53 2.88
N GLU A 303 -22.69 11.47 2.64
CA GLU A 303 -21.43 11.56 1.87
C GLU A 303 -21.61 11.12 0.41
N GLN A 304 -22.40 10.07 0.18
CA GLN A 304 -22.64 9.52 -1.14
C GLN A 304 -24.13 9.31 -1.37
N VAL A 305 -24.61 9.61 -2.58
CA VAL A 305 -26.01 9.45 -2.95
C VAL A 305 -26.11 8.60 -4.20
N TYR A 306 -26.96 7.57 -4.14
CA TYR A 306 -27.36 6.74 -5.25
C TYR A 306 -28.88 6.90 -5.50
N PRO A 307 -29.43 6.42 -6.62
CA PRO A 307 -30.84 6.63 -6.95
C PRO A 307 -31.85 6.19 -5.88
N GLY A 308 -31.61 5.06 -5.22
CA GLY A 308 -32.52 4.51 -4.20
C GLY A 308 -31.96 4.46 -2.79
N VAL A 309 -30.68 4.79 -2.59
CA VAL A 309 -30.00 4.67 -1.30
C VAL A 309 -28.97 5.79 -1.13
N ALA A 310 -28.58 6.07 0.10
CA ALA A 310 -27.53 7.03 0.42
C ALA A 310 -26.59 6.47 1.49
N GLY A 311 -25.31 6.78 1.36
CA GLY A 311 -24.28 6.50 2.35
C GLY A 311 -24.13 7.70 3.29
N VAL A 312 -24.26 7.45 4.58
CA VAL A 312 -24.22 8.46 5.65
C VAL A 312 -23.05 8.17 6.57
N SER A 313 -22.24 9.19 6.86
CA SER A 313 -21.23 9.15 7.91
C SER A 313 -21.77 9.77 9.20
N LEU A 314 -21.42 9.19 10.34
CA LEU A 314 -21.86 9.69 11.64
C LEU A 314 -20.83 10.65 12.22
N PHE A 315 -21.29 11.64 12.98
CA PHE A 315 -20.41 12.53 13.74
C PHE A 315 -19.97 11.92 15.08
N ASP A 316 -20.80 11.07 15.68
CA ASP A 316 -20.56 10.46 16.99
C ASP A 316 -20.33 8.94 16.86
N ALA A 317 -19.17 8.49 17.33
CA ALA A 317 -18.78 7.09 17.35
C ALA A 317 -19.59 6.25 18.35
N LEU A 318 -20.08 6.86 19.44
CA LEU A 318 -20.85 6.14 20.47
C LEU A 318 -22.23 5.74 19.92
N GLY A 319 -22.89 6.68 19.25
CA GLY A 319 -24.19 6.44 18.59
C GLY A 319 -24.15 5.36 17.50
N PHE A 320 -22.98 5.07 16.92
CA PHE A 320 -22.84 4.01 15.92
C PHE A 320 -23.19 2.63 16.49
N SER A 321 -22.82 2.36 17.75
CA SER A 321 -23.06 1.06 18.39
C SER A 321 -24.53 0.79 18.72
N GLU A 322 -25.36 1.84 18.77
CA GLU A 322 -26.78 1.75 19.11
C GLU A 322 -27.69 1.56 17.89
N ILE A 323 -27.21 1.93 16.68
CA ILE A 323 -27.99 1.85 15.45
C ILE A 323 -28.04 0.41 14.94
N ILE A 324 -29.23 -0.04 14.61
CA ILE A 324 -29.51 -1.37 14.04
C ILE A 324 -30.21 -1.20 12.69
N GLU A 325 -30.07 -2.21 11.82
CA GLU A 325 -30.84 -2.29 10.58
C GLU A 325 -32.35 -2.22 10.87
N GLY A 326 -33.05 -1.40 10.08
CA GLY A 326 -34.48 -1.12 10.26
C GLY A 326 -34.81 0.12 11.10
N ASP A 327 -33.83 0.74 11.78
CA ASP A 327 -34.04 1.97 12.54
C ASP A 327 -34.52 3.12 11.62
N HIS A 328 -35.33 4.02 12.18
CA HIS A 328 -35.94 5.12 11.43
C HIS A 328 -34.97 6.27 11.22
N VAL A 329 -35.03 6.87 10.03
CA VAL A 329 -34.14 7.96 9.62
C VAL A 329 -34.96 9.13 9.09
N ILE A 330 -34.54 10.35 9.42
CA ILE A 330 -35.09 11.58 8.85
C ILE A 330 -33.95 12.40 8.27
N VAL A 331 -34.06 12.78 6.99
CA VAL A 331 -33.09 13.64 6.31
C VAL A 331 -33.56 15.09 6.38
N GLU A 332 -32.72 15.96 6.91
CA GLU A 332 -32.93 17.40 6.90
C GLU A 332 -32.68 17.94 5.49
N ARG A 333 -33.68 18.58 4.88
CA ARG A 333 -33.46 19.40 3.69
C ARG A 333 -32.71 20.66 4.11
N GLY A 334 -31.42 20.68 3.80
CA GLY A 334 -30.56 21.86 3.91
C GLY A 334 -30.79 22.87 2.80
#